data_AF-A0AAD7WU76-F1
#
_entry.id   AF-A0AAD7WU76-F1
#
_cell.length_a   1.000
_cell.length_b   1.000
_cell.length_c   1.000
_cell.angle_alpha   90.00
_cell.angle_beta   90.00
_cell.angle_gamma   90.00
#
_symmetry.space_group_name_H-M   'P 1'
#
loop_
_entity.id
_entity.type
_entity.pdbx_description
1 polymer ?
#
loop_
_entity_poly.entity_id
_entity_poly.type
_entity_poly.pdbx_seq_one_letter_code
_entity_poly.pdbx_strand_id
1 'polypeptide(L)'
;MSAKKSPVWKHFKITDDNPKKVQCQICQVKLAYHHSTTNLANRLKSVHPMQSVPAAATTQRQRSLDQMAKTPLPGKRKRDITDGLVTFIAMDMRPVNTVHGAGFRCLMDKLEPGYTIPNRQTITEEIDKKYTEVRGILCGIIKNSPAVSFTTDNVLI
;
A
#
# COMPACT_ATOMS: atom_id res chain seq x y z
N MET A 1 20.19 22.56 -16.38
CA MET A 1 18.99 23.31 -15.92
C MET A 1 17.76 22.59 -16.45
N SER A 2 16.94 21.98 -15.59
CA SER A 2 15.80 21.16 -16.04
C SER A 2 14.66 22.05 -16.54
N ALA A 3 14.21 21.85 -17.78
CA ALA A 3 13.12 22.62 -18.38
C ALA A 3 11.82 22.39 -17.60
N LYS A 4 11.13 23.48 -17.23
CA LYS A 4 9.85 23.42 -16.51
C LYS A 4 8.80 22.80 -17.45
N LYS A 5 8.31 21.61 -17.12
CA LYS A 5 7.48 20.75 -18.00
C LYS A 5 6.06 21.26 -18.27
N SER A 6 5.52 22.15 -17.44
CA SER A 6 4.12 22.59 -17.53
C SER A 6 3.96 23.88 -18.35
N PRO A 7 3.03 23.95 -19.32
CA PRO A 7 2.78 25.14 -20.13
C PRO A 7 2.28 26.36 -19.32
N VAL A 8 1.80 26.13 -18.09
CA VAL A 8 1.39 27.19 -17.16
C VAL A 8 2.55 28.16 -16.85
N TRP A 9 3.81 27.70 -16.92
CA TRP A 9 4.98 28.53 -16.62
C TRP A 9 5.21 29.69 -17.60
N LYS A 10 4.51 29.75 -18.74
CA LYS A 10 4.54 30.91 -19.65
C LYS A 10 4.03 32.19 -18.99
N HIS A 11 3.20 32.08 -17.94
CA HIS A 11 2.52 33.21 -17.30
C HIS A 11 2.96 33.47 -15.86
N PHE A 12 3.97 32.75 -15.36
CA PHE A 12 4.38 32.79 -13.96
C PHE A 12 5.90 32.79 -13.79
N LYS A 13 6.41 33.63 -12.88
CA LYS A 13 7.84 33.74 -12.53
C LYS A 13 8.04 33.45 -11.05
N ILE A 14 9.08 32.70 -10.68
CA ILE A 14 9.45 32.52 -9.27
C ILE A 14 10.04 33.84 -8.77
N THR A 15 9.63 34.31 -7.59
CA THR A 15 10.16 35.54 -7.00
C THR A 15 11.53 35.27 -6.38
N ASP A 16 12.52 36.12 -6.63
CA ASP A 16 13.91 35.93 -6.15
C ASP A 16 14.02 35.93 -4.62
N ASP A 17 13.08 36.59 -3.92
CA ASP A 17 13.04 36.64 -2.45
C ASP A 17 12.75 35.28 -1.79
N ASN A 18 12.08 34.35 -2.48
CA ASN A 18 11.75 33.04 -1.91
C ASN A 18 11.39 32.00 -2.98
N PRO A 19 12.10 30.86 -3.06
CA PRO A 19 11.83 29.82 -4.07
C PRO A 19 10.44 29.15 -3.93
N LYS A 20 9.74 29.38 -2.82
CA LYS A 20 8.37 28.88 -2.55
C LYS A 20 7.27 29.86 -2.97
N LYS A 21 7.60 31.04 -3.52
CA LYS A 21 6.61 32.01 -4.00
C LYS A 21 6.74 32.23 -5.50
N VAL A 22 5.60 32.25 -6.17
CA VAL A 22 5.50 32.43 -7.61
C VAL A 22 4.56 33.59 -7.90
N GLN A 23 4.98 34.49 -8.78
CA GLN A 23 4.27 35.70 -9.15
C GLN A 23 3.63 35.54 -10.54
N CYS A 24 2.33 35.81 -10.61
CA CYS A 24 1.60 35.87 -11.87
C CYS A 24 2.01 37.13 -12.64
N GLN A 25 2.37 37.00 -13.91
CA GLN A 25 2.82 38.13 -14.73
C GLN A 25 1.65 38.99 -15.27
N ILE A 26 0.41 38.52 -15.15
CA ILE A 26 -0.78 39.22 -15.66
C ILE A 26 -1.39 40.11 -14.58
N CYS A 27 -1.51 39.60 -13.35
CA CYS A 27 -2.14 40.31 -12.24
C CYS A 27 -1.18 40.64 -11.09
N GLN A 28 0.10 40.30 -11.19
CA GLN A 28 1.15 40.56 -10.20
C GLN A 28 0.93 39.93 -8.81
N VAL A 29 -0.09 39.09 -8.64
CA VAL A 29 -0.37 38.38 -7.39
C VAL A 29 0.69 37.31 -7.11
N LYS A 30 1.19 37.28 -5.87
CA LYS A 30 2.12 36.27 -5.36
C LYS A 30 1.32 35.08 -4.81
N LEU A 31 1.62 33.88 -5.31
CA LEU A 31 1.03 32.60 -4.90
C LEU A 31 2.09 31.71 -4.25
N ALA A 32 1.66 30.87 -3.30
CA ALA A 32 2.51 29.82 -2.75
C ALA A 32 2.70 28.69 -3.77
N TYR A 33 3.93 28.17 -3.85
CA TYR A 33 4.34 27.12 -4.76
C TYR A 33 5.00 25.96 -4.01
N HIS A 34 4.36 24.80 -4.07
CA HIS A 34 4.80 23.55 -3.45
C HIS A 34 5.02 22.48 -4.51
N HIS A 35 5.91 22.74 -5.46
CA HIS A 35 6.31 21.80 -6.53
C HIS A 35 5.17 21.26 -7.41
N SER A 36 3.97 21.84 -7.32
CA SER A 36 2.79 21.54 -8.13
C SER A 36 2.27 22.82 -8.80
N THR A 37 1.72 22.67 -10.01
CA THR A 37 1.20 23.80 -10.81
C THR A 37 -0.31 23.99 -10.68
N THR A 38 -1.00 23.21 -9.83
CA THR A 38 -2.47 23.25 -9.67
C THR A 38 -2.97 24.64 -9.30
N ASN A 39 -2.33 25.32 -8.33
CA ASN A 39 -2.72 26.66 -7.90
C ASN A 39 -2.56 27.70 -9.02
N LEU A 40 -1.52 27.55 -9.84
CA LEU A 40 -1.22 28.45 -10.96
C LEU A 40 -2.25 28.25 -12.09
N ALA A 41 -2.58 26.99 -12.41
CA ALA A 41 -3.59 26.65 -13.41
C ALA A 41 -4.99 27.14 -12.99
N ASN A 42 -5.35 26.96 -11.71
CA ASN A 42 -6.62 27.44 -11.17
C ASN A 42 -6.72 28.97 -11.23
N ARG A 43 -5.64 29.70 -10.95
CA ARG A 43 -5.61 31.17 -11.08
C ARG A 43 -5.84 31.62 -12.52
N LEU A 44 -5.22 30.96 -13.50
CA LEU A 44 -5.49 31.25 -14.92
C LEU A 44 -6.95 30.96 -15.25
N LYS A 45 -7.50 29.82 -14.82
CA LYS A 45 -8.90 29.46 -15.09
C LYS A 45 -9.91 30.45 -14.49
N SER A 46 -9.69 30.90 -13.25
CA SER A 46 -10.66 31.74 -12.53
C SER A 46 -10.52 33.23 -12.79
N VAL A 47 -9.30 33.73 -13.01
CA VAL A 47 -9.06 35.18 -13.15
C VAL A 47 -8.57 35.59 -14.53
N HIS A 48 -8.01 34.66 -15.30
CA HIS A 48 -7.56 34.92 -16.67
C HIS A 48 -8.10 33.89 -17.67
N PRO A 49 -9.44 33.76 -17.84
CA PRO A 49 -10.05 32.70 -18.65
C PRO A 49 -9.51 32.63 -20.10
N MET A 50 -9.18 33.79 -20.69
CA MET A 50 -8.58 33.88 -22.04
C MET A 50 -7.16 33.31 -22.15
N GLN A 51 -6.43 33.23 -21.03
CA GLN A 51 -5.07 32.67 -20.95
C GLN A 51 -5.07 31.31 -20.24
N SER A 52 -6.27 30.71 -20.08
CA SER A 52 -6.38 29.35 -19.59
C SER A 52 -5.68 28.42 -20.57
N VAL A 53 -4.71 27.66 -20.06
CA VAL A 53 -4.03 26.67 -20.88
C VAL A 53 -4.99 25.48 -21.02
N PRO A 54 -5.29 24.99 -22.24
CA PRO A 54 -6.07 23.78 -22.41
C PRO A 54 -5.35 22.66 -21.64
N ALA A 55 -6.11 21.98 -20.78
CA ALA A 55 -5.58 20.94 -19.93
C ALA A 55 -5.04 19.80 -20.80
N ALA A 56 -3.74 19.85 -21.14
CA ALA A 56 -3.01 18.65 -21.53
C ALA A 56 -3.18 17.70 -20.35
N ALA A 57 -3.94 16.63 -20.58
CA ALA A 57 -4.54 15.76 -19.59
C ALA A 57 -3.57 15.35 -18.47
N THR A 58 -3.45 16.18 -17.44
CA THR A 58 -2.93 15.74 -16.15
C THR A 58 -4.15 15.18 -15.44
N THR A 59 -4.47 13.93 -15.79
CA THR A 59 -5.53 13.15 -15.17
C THR A 59 -5.14 12.84 -13.72
N GLN A 60 -5.15 13.84 -12.84
CA GLN A 60 -5.49 13.58 -11.45
C GLN A 60 -7.00 13.35 -11.41
N ARG A 61 -7.39 12.13 -11.84
CA ARG A 61 -8.71 11.59 -11.55
C ARG A 61 -8.85 11.63 -10.03
N GLN A 62 -9.64 12.56 -9.52
CA GLN A 62 -10.15 12.46 -8.16
C GLN A 62 -10.91 11.12 -8.09
N ARG A 63 -10.38 10.17 -7.32
CA ARG A 63 -11.08 8.90 -7.11
C ARG A 63 -12.38 9.21 -6.39
N SER A 64 -13.48 8.65 -6.88
CA SER A 64 -14.77 8.69 -6.16
C SER A 64 -14.57 8.14 -4.74
N LEU A 65 -15.36 8.60 -3.77
CA LEU A 65 -15.37 8.06 -2.40
C LEU A 65 -15.63 6.53 -2.41
N ASP A 66 -16.45 6.03 -3.34
CA ASP A 66 -16.63 4.58 -3.54
C ASP A 66 -15.36 3.85 -3.97
N GLN A 67 -14.45 4.52 -4.69
CA GLN A 67 -13.14 3.96 -5.07
C GLN A 67 -12.12 3.97 -3.93
N MET A 68 -12.41 4.58 -2.78
CA MET A 68 -11.59 4.43 -1.56
C MET A 68 -11.83 3.09 -0.87
N ALA A 69 -12.97 2.42 -1.09
CA ALA A 69 -13.26 1.15 -0.41
C ALA A 69 -12.36 -0.03 -0.84
N LYS A 70 -11.66 0.10 -1.98
CA LYS A 70 -10.71 -0.91 -2.49
C LYS A 70 -9.34 -0.30 -2.79
N THR A 71 -8.84 0.56 -1.91
CA THR A 71 -7.44 0.99 -2.03
C THR A 71 -6.51 -0.22 -1.89
N PRO A 72 -5.52 -0.38 -2.79
CA PRO A 72 -4.52 -1.44 -2.65
C PRO A 72 -3.80 -1.31 -1.31
N LEU A 73 -3.82 -2.37 -0.50
CA LEU A 73 -3.12 -2.35 0.78
C LEU A 73 -1.60 -2.14 0.60
N PRO A 74 -0.94 -1.45 1.55
CA PRO A 74 0.51 -1.42 1.63
C PRO A 74 1.10 -2.84 1.69
N GLY A 75 2.19 -3.08 0.96
CA GLY A 75 2.81 -4.41 0.87
C GLY A 75 3.24 -4.99 2.22
N LYS A 76 3.64 -4.14 3.19
CA LYS A 76 3.92 -4.57 4.57
C LYS A 76 2.66 -5.15 5.22
N ARG A 77 1.54 -4.41 5.24
CA ARG A 77 0.29 -4.86 5.84
C ARG A 77 -0.23 -6.16 5.22
N LYS A 78 -0.10 -6.33 3.90
CA LYS A 78 -0.45 -7.60 3.24
C LYS A 78 0.37 -8.78 3.79
N ARG A 79 1.69 -8.60 3.93
CA ARG A 79 2.57 -9.63 4.49
C ARG A 79 2.22 -9.94 5.95
N ASP A 80 1.99 -8.90 6.76
CA ASP A 80 1.62 -9.07 8.17
C ASP A 80 0.31 -9.88 8.33
N ILE A 81 -0.68 -9.62 7.47
CA ILE A 81 -1.94 -10.39 7.46
C ILE A 81 -1.70 -11.83 7.00
N THR A 82 -0.89 -12.05 5.95
CA THR A 82 -0.56 -13.40 5.47
C THR A 82 0.17 -14.21 6.54
N ASP A 83 1.16 -13.63 7.23
CA ASP A 83 1.88 -14.29 8.33
C ASP A 83 0.94 -14.62 9.51
N GLY A 84 0.01 -13.69 9.84
CA GLY A 84 -1.04 -13.94 10.82
C GLY A 84 -1.97 -15.10 10.41
N LEU A 85 -2.33 -15.20 9.13
CA LEU A 85 -3.13 -16.30 8.60
C LEU A 85 -2.41 -17.65 8.67
N VAL A 86 -1.13 -17.69 8.30
CA VAL A 86 -0.27 -18.88 8.43
C VAL A 86 -0.17 -19.32 9.88
N THR A 87 0.04 -18.36 10.78
CA THR A 87 0.10 -18.59 12.24
C THR A 87 -1.22 -19.14 12.76
N PHE A 88 -2.36 -18.54 12.39
CA PHE A 88 -3.69 -19.03 12.76
C PHE A 88 -3.90 -20.48 12.31
N ILE A 89 -3.55 -20.80 11.06
CA ILE A 89 -3.71 -22.17 10.53
C ILE A 89 -2.84 -23.17 11.31
N ALA A 90 -1.59 -22.81 11.58
CA ALA A 90 -0.63 -23.68 12.24
C ALA A 90 -0.94 -23.87 13.74
N MET A 91 -1.18 -22.78 14.48
CA MET A 91 -1.41 -22.84 15.93
C MET A 91 -2.75 -23.48 16.27
N ASP A 92 -3.79 -23.21 15.48
CA ASP A 92 -5.13 -23.74 15.74
C ASP A 92 -5.40 -25.06 15.00
N MET A 93 -4.38 -25.65 14.36
CA MET A 93 -4.47 -26.89 13.59
C MET A 93 -5.62 -26.89 12.58
N ARG A 94 -5.82 -25.76 11.88
CA ARG A 94 -6.91 -25.61 10.93
C ARG A 94 -6.51 -26.21 9.58
N PRO A 95 -7.47 -26.75 8.80
CA PRO A 95 -7.18 -27.18 7.44
C PRO A 95 -6.81 -25.97 6.57
N VAL A 96 -5.81 -26.11 5.69
CA VAL A 96 -5.41 -25.03 4.76
C VAL A 96 -6.57 -24.59 3.86
N ASN A 97 -7.53 -25.49 3.60
CA ASN A 97 -8.75 -25.18 2.84
C ASN A 97 -9.64 -24.11 3.50
N THR A 98 -9.39 -23.71 4.76
CA THR A 98 -10.10 -22.64 5.46
C THR A 98 -10.12 -21.34 4.64
N VAL A 99 -9.08 -21.04 3.87
CA VAL A 99 -8.99 -19.85 3.01
C VAL A 99 -10.04 -19.81 1.88
N HIS A 100 -10.64 -20.96 1.57
CA HIS A 100 -11.73 -21.09 0.61
C HIS A 100 -13.13 -21.02 1.26
N GLY A 101 -13.23 -21.11 2.59
CA GLY A 101 -14.49 -21.13 3.31
C GLY A 101 -15.26 -19.81 3.14
N ALA A 102 -16.56 -19.90 2.78
CA ALA A 102 -17.40 -18.74 2.57
C ALA A 102 -17.51 -17.84 3.82
N GLY A 103 -17.66 -18.44 5.00
CA GLY A 103 -17.69 -17.71 6.27
C GLY A 103 -16.38 -16.99 6.58
N PHE A 104 -15.24 -17.65 6.36
CA PHE A 104 -13.92 -17.04 6.56
C PHE A 104 -13.69 -15.86 5.61
N ARG A 105 -14.06 -16.00 4.33
CA ARG A 105 -13.96 -14.93 3.35
C ARG A 105 -14.87 -13.74 3.67
N CYS A 106 -16.09 -14.00 4.13
CA CYS A 106 -17.01 -12.97 4.61
C CYS A 106 -16.42 -12.20 5.82
N LEU A 107 -15.78 -12.92 6.75
CA LEU A 107 -15.08 -12.29 7.87
C LEU A 107 -13.93 -11.40 7.37
N MET A 108 -13.07 -11.91 6.50
CA MET A 108 -11.93 -11.16 5.96
C MET A 108 -12.36 -9.93 5.16
N ASP A 109 -13.44 -10.02 4.38
CA ASP A 109 -13.99 -8.88 3.64
C ASP A 109 -14.48 -7.76 4.58
N LYS A 110 -15.04 -8.13 5.75
CA LYS A 110 -15.43 -7.15 6.78
C LYS A 110 -14.25 -6.57 7.55
N LEU A 111 -13.22 -7.37 7.82
CA LEU A 111 -12.06 -6.94 8.62
C LEU A 111 -11.06 -6.15 7.79
N GLU A 112 -10.76 -6.59 6.57
CA GLU A 112 -9.76 -5.98 5.69
C GLU A 112 -10.16 -6.16 4.20
N PRO A 113 -11.15 -5.38 3.70
CA PRO A 113 -11.74 -5.56 2.36
C PRO A 113 -10.76 -5.44 1.19
N GLY A 114 -9.64 -4.73 1.37
CA GLY A 114 -8.63 -4.58 0.33
C GLY A 114 -7.64 -5.74 0.26
N TYR A 115 -7.68 -6.69 1.20
CA TYR A 115 -6.75 -7.82 1.27
C TYR A 115 -7.25 -8.98 0.41
N THR A 116 -6.48 -9.33 -0.62
CA THR A 116 -6.73 -10.53 -1.41
C THR A 116 -6.16 -11.73 -0.69
N ILE A 117 -7.05 -12.62 -0.22
CA ILE A 117 -6.66 -13.88 0.42
C ILE A 117 -5.87 -14.73 -0.60
N PRO A 118 -4.63 -15.14 -0.26
CA PRO A 118 -3.84 -16.02 -1.12
C PRO A 118 -4.54 -17.37 -1.35
N ASN A 119 -4.21 -18.02 -2.45
CA ASN A 119 -4.74 -19.35 -2.71
C ASN A 119 -4.10 -20.40 -1.77
N ARG A 120 -4.73 -21.58 -1.70
CA ARG A 120 -4.25 -22.70 -0.87
C ARG A 120 -2.77 -23.02 -1.10
N GLN A 121 -2.32 -23.07 -2.35
CA GLN A 121 -0.94 -23.41 -2.67
C GLN A 121 0.04 -22.40 -2.06
N THR A 122 -0.22 -21.10 -2.25
CA THR A 122 0.60 -20.04 -1.67
C THR A 122 0.65 -20.14 -0.15
N ILE A 123 -0.47 -20.43 0.52
CA ILE A 123 -0.49 -20.60 1.97
C ILE A 123 0.30 -21.84 2.40
N THR A 124 0.20 -22.96 1.66
CA THR A 124 1.02 -24.15 1.91
C THR A 124 2.52 -23.82 1.82
N GLU A 125 2.94 -23.10 0.77
CA GLU A 125 4.34 -22.68 0.61
C GLU A 125 4.81 -21.76 1.75
N GLU A 126 3.96 -20.85 2.24
CA GLU A 126 4.28 -20.00 3.39
C GLU A 126 4.34 -20.78 4.71
N ILE A 127 3.48 -21.79 4.89
CA ILE A 127 3.56 -22.72 6.03
C ILE A 127 4.87 -23.49 6.00
N ASP A 128 5.29 -24.01 4.84
CA ASP A 128 6.56 -24.74 4.70
C ASP A 128 7.76 -23.84 5.04
N LYS A 129 7.75 -22.58 4.59
CA LYS A 129 8.75 -21.59 4.98
C LYS A 129 8.78 -21.41 6.50
N LYS A 130 7.62 -21.17 7.13
CA LYS A 130 7.51 -21.01 8.58
C LYS A 130 7.99 -22.25 9.35
N TYR A 131 7.66 -23.45 8.85
CA TYR A 131 8.13 -24.71 9.40
C TYR A 131 9.65 -24.79 9.39
N THR A 132 10.29 -24.50 8.25
CA THR A 132 11.76 -24.57 8.15
C THR A 132 12.46 -23.59 9.08
N GLU A 133 11.92 -22.38 9.23
CA GLU A 133 12.41 -21.37 10.18
C GLU A 133 12.32 -21.88 11.63
N VAL A 134 11.12 -22.28 12.06
CA VAL A 134 10.86 -22.74 13.44
C VAL A 134 11.65 -24.01 13.74
N ARG A 135 11.74 -24.95 12.79
CA ARG A 135 12.57 -26.16 12.91
C ARG A 135 14.04 -25.81 13.14
N GLY A 136 14.59 -24.83 12.41
CA GLY A 136 15.97 -24.39 12.59
C GLY A 136 16.23 -23.89 14.00
N ILE A 137 15.32 -23.07 14.54
CA ILE A 137 15.37 -22.57 15.91
C ILE A 137 15.31 -23.73 16.93
N LEU A 138 14.31 -24.61 16.79
CA LEU A 138 14.13 -25.75 17.68
C LEU A 138 15.32 -26.72 17.65
N CYS A 139 15.89 -27.00 16.47
CA CYS A 139 17.11 -27.79 16.36
C CYS A 139 18.29 -27.15 17.12
N GLY A 140 18.41 -25.83 17.10
CA GLY A 140 19.40 -25.10 17.90
C GLY A 140 19.19 -25.28 19.40
N ILE A 141 17.93 -25.17 19.86
CA ILE A 141 17.56 -25.38 21.26
C ILE A 141 17.87 -26.82 21.69
N ILE A 142 17.45 -27.82 20.90
CA ILE A 142 17.65 -29.25 21.17
C ILE A 142 19.14 -29.58 21.27
N LYS A 143 19.98 -29.08 20.36
CA LYS A 143 21.44 -29.33 20.38
C LYS A 143 22.13 -28.81 21.64
N ASN A 144 21.62 -27.73 22.22
CA ASN A 144 22.18 -27.10 23.41
C ASN A 144 21.52 -27.57 24.72
N SER A 145 20.55 -28.49 24.63
CA SER A 145 19.83 -28.98 25.80
C SER A 145 20.57 -30.16 26.43
N PRO A 146 20.78 -30.19 27.77
CA PRO A 146 21.51 -31.26 28.44
C PRO A 146 20.75 -32.60 28.44
N ALA A 147 19.42 -32.54 28.35
CA ALA A 147 18.55 -33.70 28.21
C ALA A 147 17.30 -33.30 27.43
N VAL A 148 16.70 -34.26 26.71
CA VAL A 148 15.43 -34.11 25.99
C VAL A 148 14.57 -35.35 26.23
N SER A 149 13.25 -35.16 26.29
CA SER A 149 12.27 -36.24 26.37
C SER A 149 11.33 -36.14 25.19
N PHE A 150 10.99 -37.28 24.59
CA PHE A 150 10.08 -37.37 23.45
C PHE A 150 8.90 -38.26 23.85
N THR A 151 7.69 -37.78 23.63
CA THR A 151 6.47 -38.57 23.73
C THR A 151 6.05 -39.00 22.32
N THR A 152 5.68 -40.28 22.17
CA THR A 152 5.11 -40.80 20.93
C THR A 152 3.66 -41.15 21.19
N ASP A 153 2.75 -40.40 20.57
CA ASP A 153 1.32 -40.66 20.62
C ASP A 153 0.99 -41.77 19.61
N ASN A 154 0.93 -43.02 20.06
CA ASN A 154 0.45 -44.11 19.23
C ASN A 154 -1.07 -44.10 19.20
N VAL A 155 -1.64 -43.81 18.03
CA VAL A 155 -3.06 -44.07 17.75
C VAL A 155 -3.14 -45.44 17.07
N LEU A 156 -3.59 -46.46 17.81
CA LEU A 156 -3.98 -47.73 17.21
C LEU A 156 -5.24 -47.47 16.37
N ILE A 157 -5.12 -47.69 15.06
CA ILE A 157 -6.21 -47.60 14.08
C ILE A 157 -6.89 -48.96 13.98
#